data_AF-A0A1L4BM20-F1
#
_entry.id   AF-A0A1L4BM20-F1
#
_cell.length_a   1.000
_cell.length_b   1.000
_cell.length_c   1.000
_cell.angle_alpha   90.00
_cell.angle_beta   90.00
_cell.angle_gamma   90.00
#
_symmetry.space_group_name_H-M   'P 1'
#
loop_
_entity.id
_entity.type
_entity.pdbx_description
1 polymer ?
#
loop_
_entity_poly.entity_id
_entity_poly.type
_entity_poly.pdbx_seq_one_letter_code
_entity_poly.pdbx_strand_id
1 'polypeptide(L)'
;MAKIYQFPQGDERGKFREEIARERKKRFAVKTGSTFVKWLGWTWFYLRLLAASVLHFISVFVLAILGAFKWAVFWLGGILCVITWYHLDHQLWTPQNLTIPVITAAWIFGLLAEPLMELLNKTMPWHKLLVPEPAGESTENSSETSQ
;
A
#
# COMPACT_ATOMS: atom_id res chain seq x y z
N MET A 1 21.55 57.12 -28.08
CA MET A 1 22.27 57.31 -26.79
C MET A 1 22.35 55.97 -26.08
N ALA A 2 23.55 55.38 -26.01
CA ALA A 2 23.78 54.09 -25.38
C ALA A 2 23.87 54.27 -23.85
N LYS A 3 23.11 53.49 -23.08
CA LYS A 3 23.26 53.44 -21.61
C LYS A 3 24.62 52.81 -21.30
N ILE A 4 25.60 53.64 -20.97
CA ILE A 4 26.92 53.21 -20.49
C ILE A 4 26.70 52.50 -19.16
N TYR A 5 27.11 51.23 -19.09
CA TYR A 5 27.02 50.43 -17.88
C TYR A 5 28.02 50.98 -16.86
N GLN A 6 27.51 51.75 -15.90
CA GLN A 6 28.33 52.37 -14.88
C GLN A 6 28.66 51.32 -13.81
N PHE A 7 29.93 50.90 -13.77
CA PHE A 7 30.39 49.93 -12.78
C PHE A 7 30.34 50.56 -11.37
N PRO A 8 29.77 49.87 -10.37
CA PRO A 8 29.66 50.41 -9.01
C PRO A 8 31.06 50.77 -8.47
N GLN A 9 31.21 51.90 -7.79
CA GLN A 9 32.47 52.33 -7.16
C GLN A 9 32.26 52.55 -5.65
N GLY A 10 33.25 52.16 -4.84
CA GLY A 10 33.23 52.37 -3.38
C GLY A 10 32.13 51.59 -2.65
N ASP A 11 31.35 52.29 -1.82
CA ASP A 11 30.32 51.75 -0.93
C ASP A 11 29.19 51.00 -1.69
N GLU A 12 28.94 51.40 -2.94
CA GLU A 12 27.99 50.72 -3.83
C GLU A 12 28.44 49.31 -4.24
N ARG A 13 29.76 49.03 -4.28
CA ARG A 13 30.27 47.65 -4.50
C ARG A 13 29.95 46.73 -3.33
N GLY A 14 29.98 47.25 -2.11
CA GLY A 14 29.62 46.51 -0.90
C GLY A 14 28.17 46.07 -0.96
N LYS A 15 27.26 47.02 -1.21
CA LYS A 15 25.82 46.78 -1.37
C LYS A 15 25.51 45.82 -2.52
N PHE A 16 26.16 45.98 -3.66
CA PHE A 16 25.96 45.09 -4.82
C PHE A 16 26.47 43.66 -4.55
N ARG A 17 27.59 43.50 -3.84
CA ARG A 17 28.07 42.16 -3.41
C ARG A 17 27.11 41.51 -2.44
N GLU A 18 26.55 42.27 -1.52
CA GLU A 18 25.60 41.79 -0.53
C GLU A 18 24.27 41.37 -1.19
N GLU A 19 23.79 42.14 -2.17
CA GLU A 19 22.63 41.77 -2.98
C GLU A 19 22.85 40.51 -3.81
N ILE A 20 24.01 40.37 -4.46
CA ILE A 20 24.37 39.14 -5.18
C ILE A 20 24.46 37.94 -4.23
N ALA A 21 25.07 38.13 -3.05
CA ALA A 21 25.16 37.07 -2.04
C ALA A 21 23.76 36.67 -1.55
N ARG A 22 22.86 37.64 -1.33
CA ARG A 22 21.47 37.41 -0.91
C ARG A 22 20.68 36.67 -2.00
N GLU A 23 20.81 37.07 -3.26
CA GLU A 23 20.19 36.36 -4.38
C GLU A 23 20.72 34.93 -4.54
N ARG A 24 22.04 34.72 -4.42
CA ARG A 24 22.62 33.37 -4.45
C ARG A 24 22.06 32.52 -3.31
N LYS A 25 21.99 33.08 -2.09
CA LYS A 25 21.42 32.37 -0.92
C LYS A 25 19.96 31.99 -1.15
N LYS A 26 19.15 32.88 -1.72
CA LYS A 26 17.76 32.59 -2.12
C LYS A 26 17.67 31.49 -3.18
N ARG A 27 18.46 31.58 -4.26
CA ARG A 27 18.49 30.54 -5.31
C ARG A 27 18.93 29.19 -4.76
N PHE A 28 19.92 29.16 -3.87
CA PHE A 28 20.36 27.95 -3.18
C PHE A 28 19.29 27.40 -2.25
N ALA A 29 18.58 28.24 -1.49
CA ALA A 29 17.48 27.81 -0.64
C ALA A 29 16.32 27.20 -1.46
N VAL A 30 15.95 27.81 -2.59
CA VAL A 30 14.92 27.27 -3.51
C VAL A 30 15.39 25.97 -4.17
N LYS A 31 16.65 25.87 -4.58
CA LYS A 31 17.24 24.66 -5.17
C LYS A 31 17.33 23.52 -4.15
N THR A 32 17.72 23.83 -2.92
CA THR A 32 17.81 22.87 -1.81
C THR A 32 16.42 22.42 -1.38
N GLY A 33 15.47 23.35 -1.24
CA GLY A 33 14.07 23.05 -0.94
C GLY A 33 13.42 22.17 -2.00
N SER A 34 13.61 22.47 -3.28
CA SER A 34 13.05 21.64 -4.37
C SER A 34 13.70 20.25 -4.46
N THR A 35 14.98 20.12 -4.08
CA THR A 35 15.65 18.81 -3.97
C THR A 35 15.13 18.03 -2.77
N PHE A 36 14.89 18.70 -1.63
CA PHE A 36 14.33 18.09 -0.42
C PHE A 36 12.90 17.61 -0.63
N VAL A 37 12.05 18.40 -1.29
CA VAL A 37 10.67 18.00 -1.65
C VAL A 37 10.67 16.79 -2.59
N LYS A 38 11.58 16.76 -3.57
CA LYS A 38 11.76 15.59 -4.44
C LYS A 38 12.18 14.35 -3.64
N TRP A 39 13.16 14.50 -2.76
CA TRP A 39 13.62 13.40 -1.91
C TRP A 39 12.51 12.90 -0.98
N LEU A 40 11.72 13.79 -0.39
CA LEU A 40 10.58 13.43 0.45
C LEU A 40 9.51 12.67 -0.34
N GLY A 41 9.24 13.08 -1.59
CA GLY A 41 8.34 12.37 -2.49
C GLY A 41 8.84 10.97 -2.85
N TRP A 42 10.14 10.82 -3.14
CA TRP A 42 10.76 9.52 -3.39
C TRP A 42 10.72 8.62 -2.15
N THR A 43 11.03 9.16 -0.97
CA THR A 43 10.94 8.44 0.30
C THR A 43 9.51 7.98 0.58
N TRP A 44 8.51 8.85 0.35
CA TRP A 44 7.10 8.49 0.50
C TRP A 44 6.67 7.38 -0.46
N PHE A 45 7.12 7.45 -1.71
CA PHE A 45 6.88 6.40 -2.70
C PHE A 45 7.51 5.05 -2.28
N TYR A 46 8.78 5.05 -1.85
CA TYR A 46 9.44 3.84 -1.37
C TYR A 46 8.81 3.28 -0.09
N LEU A 47 8.38 4.13 0.83
CA LEU A 47 7.67 3.70 2.04
C LEU A 47 6.36 2.97 1.66
N ARG A 48 5.62 3.51 0.69
CA ARG A 48 4.38 2.90 0.21
C ARG A 48 4.62 1.61 -0.57
N LEU A 49 5.70 1.55 -1.36
CA LEU A 49 6.17 0.34 -2.03
C LEU A 49 6.55 -0.75 -1.03
N LEU A 50 7.29 -0.39 0.00
CA LEU A 50 7.67 -1.29 1.09
C LEU A 50 6.42 -1.81 1.80
N ALA A 51 5.47 -0.94 2.15
CA ALA A 51 4.22 -1.32 2.80
C ALA A 51 3.41 -2.30 1.94
N ALA A 52 3.24 -2.01 0.64
CA ALA A 52 2.53 -2.89 -0.30
C ALA A 52 3.23 -4.25 -0.46
N SER A 53 4.57 -4.25 -0.53
CA SER A 53 5.37 -5.48 -0.63
C SER A 53 5.26 -6.33 0.64
N VAL A 54 5.40 -5.72 1.82
CA VAL A 54 5.26 -6.41 3.11
C VAL A 54 3.86 -6.98 3.27
N LEU A 55 2.82 -6.22 2.92
CA LEU A 55 1.44 -6.69 3.01
C LEU A 55 1.17 -7.86 2.05
N HIS A 56 1.71 -7.80 0.83
CA HIS A 56 1.66 -8.91 -0.12
C HIS A 56 2.40 -10.14 0.41
N PHE A 57 3.60 -9.95 0.96
CA PHE A 57 4.38 -11.03 1.54
C PHE A 57 3.64 -11.70 2.71
N ILE A 58 3.10 -10.92 3.65
CA ILE A 58 2.35 -11.45 4.79
C ILE A 58 1.12 -12.22 4.32
N SER A 59 0.36 -11.68 3.37
CA SER A 59 -0.85 -12.35 2.87
C SER A 59 -0.53 -13.67 2.17
N VAL A 60 0.46 -13.70 1.28
CA VAL A 60 0.93 -14.95 0.65
C VAL A 60 1.49 -15.91 1.69
N PHE A 61 2.25 -15.43 2.68
CA PHE A 61 2.85 -16.26 3.71
C PHE A 61 1.81 -16.94 4.60
N VAL A 62 0.77 -16.20 5.04
CA VAL A 62 -0.35 -16.77 5.81
C VAL A 62 -1.09 -17.82 4.99
N LEU A 63 -1.38 -17.54 3.71
CA LEU A 63 -2.03 -18.50 2.83
C LEU A 63 -1.16 -19.74 2.57
N ALA A 64 0.15 -19.57 2.43
CA ALA A 64 1.09 -20.67 2.22
C ALA A 64 1.16 -21.60 3.44
N ILE A 65 1.19 -21.03 4.64
CA ILE A 65 1.08 -21.81 5.89
C ILE A 65 -0.24 -22.58 5.90
N LEU A 66 -1.36 -21.91 5.62
CA LEU A 66 -2.67 -22.55 5.58
C LEU A 66 -2.73 -23.71 4.57
N GLY A 67 -2.20 -23.50 3.37
CA GLY A 67 -2.13 -24.52 2.32
C GLY A 67 -1.22 -25.69 2.71
N ALA A 68 -0.07 -25.42 3.35
CA ALA A 68 0.85 -26.46 3.82
C ALA A 68 0.22 -27.35 4.89
N PHE A 69 -0.57 -26.77 5.80
CA PHE A 69 -1.23 -27.50 6.87
C PHE A 69 -2.61 -28.07 6.49
N LYS A 70 -3.07 -27.94 5.22
CA LYS A 70 -4.40 -28.38 4.79
C LYS A 70 -4.71 -29.84 5.16
N TRP A 71 -3.72 -30.72 4.99
CA TRP A 71 -3.85 -32.15 5.29
C TRP A 71 -3.88 -32.41 6.78
N ALA A 72 -3.04 -31.72 7.56
CA ALA A 72 -3.04 -31.83 9.01
C ALA A 72 -4.38 -31.36 9.60
N VAL A 73 -4.91 -30.22 9.13
CA VAL A 73 -6.22 -29.69 9.55
C VAL A 73 -7.35 -30.65 9.17
N PHE A 74 -7.28 -31.29 7.99
CA PHE A 74 -8.27 -32.29 7.59
C PHE A 74 -8.29 -33.51 8.52
N TRP A 75 -7.12 -34.07 8.84
CA TRP A 75 -7.03 -35.27 9.69
C TRP A 75 -7.34 -34.96 11.17
N LEU A 76 -6.67 -33.97 11.76
CA LEU A 76 -6.89 -33.58 13.17
C LEU A 76 -8.28 -32.99 13.37
N GLY A 77 -8.71 -32.12 12.45
CA GLY A 77 -10.04 -31.52 12.46
C GLY A 77 -11.12 -32.56 12.25
N GLY A 78 -10.93 -33.50 11.33
CA GLY A 78 -11.87 -34.61 11.09
C GLY A 78 -12.06 -35.48 12.32
N ILE A 79 -10.97 -35.90 12.97
CA ILE A 79 -11.04 -36.68 14.22
C ILE A 79 -11.73 -35.88 15.33
N LEU A 80 -11.36 -34.61 15.52
CA LEU A 80 -11.96 -33.76 16.54
C LEU A 80 -13.45 -33.49 16.26
N CYS A 81 -13.83 -33.40 14.99
CA CYS A 81 -15.22 -33.26 14.55
C CYS A 81 -16.04 -34.52 14.88
N VAL A 82 -15.51 -35.72 14.64
CA VAL A 82 -16.16 -36.99 15.00
C VAL A 82 -16.33 -37.14 16.51
N ILE A 83 -15.31 -36.76 17.31
CA ILE A 83 -15.40 -36.79 18.77
C ILE A 83 -16.47 -35.81 19.24
N THR A 84 -16.43 -34.57 18.75
CA THR A 84 -17.39 -33.53 19.14
C THR A 84 -18.81 -33.91 18.72
N TRP A 85 -18.98 -34.50 17.54
CA TRP A 85 -20.24 -35.00 17.03
C TRP A 85 -20.88 -36.04 17.95
N TYR A 86 -20.07 -37.02 18.40
CA TYR A 86 -20.53 -38.05 19.33
C TYR A 86 -20.90 -37.45 20.70
N HIS A 87 -20.20 -36.39 21.10
CA HIS A 87 -20.42 -35.69 22.36
C HIS A 87 -21.61 -34.71 22.32
N LEU A 88 -22.02 -34.25 21.13
CA LEU A 88 -23.15 -33.36 20.89
C LEU A 88 -24.45 -34.11 20.53
N ASP A 89 -24.50 -35.42 20.77
CA ASP A 89 -25.63 -36.27 20.41
C ASP A 89 -26.03 -36.13 18.93
N HIS A 90 -25.02 -36.19 18.05
CA HIS A 90 -25.19 -36.10 16.59
C HIS A 90 -25.73 -34.76 16.07
N GLN A 91 -25.59 -33.68 16.86
CA GLN A 91 -25.92 -32.33 16.40
C GLN A 91 -24.71 -31.66 15.74
N LEU A 92 -24.91 -31.10 14.54
CA LEU A 92 -23.86 -30.36 13.79
C LEU A 92 -23.60 -28.97 14.40
N TRP A 93 -24.58 -28.41 15.09
CA TRP A 93 -24.55 -27.04 15.58
C TRP A 93 -25.40 -26.92 16.85
N THR A 94 -24.76 -26.50 17.94
CA THR A 94 -25.42 -26.02 19.16
C THR A 94 -24.97 -24.58 19.44
N PRO A 95 -25.85 -23.67 19.91
CA PRO A 95 -25.46 -22.29 20.22
C PRO A 95 -24.30 -22.16 21.24
N GLN A 96 -24.05 -23.21 22.03
CA GLN A 96 -22.97 -23.28 23.02
C GLN A 96 -21.67 -23.90 22.48
N ASN A 97 -21.69 -24.63 21.36
CA ASN A 97 -20.52 -25.32 20.82
C ASN A 97 -20.44 -25.15 19.29
N LEU A 98 -19.52 -24.30 18.86
CA LEU A 98 -19.26 -23.96 17.45
C LEU A 98 -18.01 -24.66 16.88
N THR A 99 -17.51 -25.68 17.57
CA THR A 99 -16.27 -26.36 17.21
C THR A 99 -16.33 -26.99 15.81
N ILE A 100 -17.42 -27.69 15.48
CA ILE A 100 -17.66 -28.32 14.17
C ILE A 100 -17.70 -27.29 13.03
N PRO A 101 -18.51 -26.21 13.10
CA PRO A 101 -18.51 -25.21 12.03
C PRO A 101 -17.19 -24.44 11.93
N VAL A 102 -16.48 -24.18 13.02
CA VAL A 102 -15.17 -23.51 13.00
C VAL A 102 -14.12 -24.37 12.30
N ILE A 103 -14.04 -25.66 12.62
CA ILE A 103 -13.12 -26.60 11.96
C ILE A 103 -13.46 -26.72 10.47
N THR A 104 -14.75 -26.80 10.14
CA THR A 104 -15.22 -26.90 8.75
C THR A 104 -14.88 -25.64 7.95
N ALA A 105 -15.10 -24.46 8.52
CA ALA A 105 -14.73 -23.18 7.90
C ALA A 105 -13.21 -23.07 7.71
N ALA A 106 -12.42 -23.46 8.71
CA ALA A 106 -10.96 -23.46 8.62
C ALA A 106 -10.45 -24.41 7.52
N TRP A 107 -11.08 -25.58 7.37
CA TRP A 107 -10.72 -26.52 6.31
C TRP A 107 -11.09 -25.99 4.92
N ILE A 108 -12.30 -25.46 4.74
CA ILE A 108 -12.73 -24.83 3.49
C ILE A 108 -11.77 -23.68 3.13
N PHE A 109 -11.42 -22.85 4.09
CA PHE A 109 -10.50 -21.73 3.87
C PHE A 109 -9.08 -22.21 3.52
N GLY A 110 -8.63 -23.34 4.09
CA GLY A 110 -7.39 -24.01 3.70
C GLY A 110 -7.41 -24.57 2.27
N LEU A 111 -8.55 -25.09 1.80
CA LEU A 111 -8.72 -25.52 0.40
C LEU A 111 -8.73 -24.34 -0.56
N LEU A 112 -9.33 -23.23 -0.16
CA LEU A 112 -9.34 -22.00 -0.93
C LEU A 112 -7.99 -21.26 -0.91
N ALA A 113 -7.05 -21.65 -0.07
CA ALA A 113 -5.77 -20.96 0.07
C ALA A 113 -4.96 -20.95 -1.24
N GLU A 114 -4.90 -22.07 -1.95
CA GLU A 114 -4.19 -22.20 -3.23
C GLU A 114 -4.77 -21.29 -4.33
N PRO A 115 -6.08 -21.35 -4.65
CA PRO A 115 -6.66 -20.44 -5.63
C PRO A 115 -6.63 -18.97 -5.17
N LEU A 116 -6.71 -18.69 -3.85
CA LEU A 116 -6.51 -17.33 -3.35
C LEU A 116 -5.08 -16.85 -3.56
N MET A 117 -4.06 -17.67 -3.33
CA MET A 117 -2.66 -17.30 -3.60
C MET A 117 -2.45 -16.98 -5.07
N GLU A 118 -2.98 -17.81 -5.96
CA GLU A 118 -2.87 -17.59 -7.41
C GLU A 118 -3.59 -16.30 -7.83
N LEU A 119 -4.80 -16.05 -7.31
CA LEU A 119 -5.54 -14.82 -7.55
C LEU A 119 -4.79 -13.60 -7.00
N LEU A 120 -4.26 -13.69 -5.78
CA LEU A 120 -3.54 -12.60 -5.13
C LEU A 120 -2.25 -12.25 -5.90
N ASN A 121 -1.54 -13.28 -6.38
CA ASN A 121 -0.33 -13.13 -7.17
C ASN A 121 -0.62 -12.57 -8.57
N LYS A 122 -1.74 -12.96 -9.19
CA LYS A 122 -2.15 -12.46 -10.51
C LYS A 122 -2.72 -11.03 -10.47
N THR A 123 -3.51 -10.71 -9.46
CA THR A 123 -4.19 -9.41 -9.35
C THR A 123 -3.30 -8.34 -8.69
N MET A 124 -2.27 -8.75 -7.92
CA MET A 124 -1.37 -7.87 -7.15
C MET A 124 -2.12 -6.66 -6.56
N PRO A 125 -3.18 -6.87 -5.76
CA PRO A 125 -4.11 -5.81 -5.37
C PRO A 125 -3.41 -4.68 -4.61
N TRP A 126 -2.34 -5.00 -3.89
CA TRP A 126 -1.54 -4.03 -3.14
C TRP A 126 -0.69 -3.12 -4.02
N HIS A 127 -0.43 -3.49 -5.27
CA HIS A 127 0.23 -2.61 -6.24
C HIS A 127 -0.72 -1.55 -6.80
N LYS A 128 -2.04 -1.76 -6.76
CA LYS A 128 -3.01 -0.69 -7.04
C LYS A 128 -2.91 0.45 -6.03
N LEU A 129 -2.47 0.18 -4.81
CA LEU A 129 -2.17 1.25 -3.85
C LEU A 129 -0.99 2.11 -4.31
N LEU A 130 -0.10 1.66 -5.19
CA LEU A 130 1.07 2.43 -5.64
C LEU A 130 0.74 3.43 -6.73
N VAL A 131 -0.38 3.22 -7.43
CA VAL A 131 -0.90 4.16 -8.41
C VAL A 131 -1.69 5.21 -7.62
N PRO A 132 -1.29 6.49 -7.64
CA PRO A 132 -2.25 7.53 -7.33
C PRO A 132 -3.34 7.37 -8.39
N GLU A 133 -4.55 7.01 -7.98
CA GLU A 133 -5.72 7.17 -8.85
C GLU A 133 -5.59 8.57 -9.46
N PRO A 134 -5.55 8.69 -10.80
CA PRO A 134 -5.57 10.01 -11.39
C PRO A 134 -6.82 10.68 -10.86
N ALA A 135 -6.63 11.75 -10.08
CA ALA A 135 -7.73 12.61 -9.67
C ALA A 135 -8.27 13.26 -10.94
N GLY A 136 -9.17 12.56 -11.64
CA GLY A 136 -9.57 12.92 -12.99
C GLY A 136 -10.11 11.76 -13.81
N GLU A 137 -11.06 10.99 -13.28
CA GLU A 137 -12.05 10.32 -14.15
C GLU A 137 -13.40 10.16 -13.44
N SER A 138 -13.80 11.20 -12.70
CA SER A 138 -15.15 11.33 -12.14
C SER A 138 -15.72 12.71 -12.43
N THR A 139 -15.59 13.19 -13.67
CA THR A 139 -16.35 14.34 -14.18
C THR A 139 -16.35 14.29 -15.71
N GLU A 140 -17.24 13.49 -16.31
CA GLU A 140 -17.80 13.62 -17.67
C GLU A 140 -18.32 12.25 -18.12
N ASN A 141 -19.51 11.88 -17.67
CA ASN A 141 -20.47 11.02 -18.41
C ASN A 141 -21.79 10.86 -17.65
N SER A 142 -22.25 11.93 -16.98
CA SER A 142 -23.59 11.95 -16.37
C SER A 142 -24.37 13.24 -16.67
N SER A 143 -24.01 13.95 -17.75
CA SER A 143 -24.74 15.16 -18.17
C SER A 143 -24.62 15.44 -19.68
N GLU A 144 -25.04 14.48 -20.49
CA GLU A 144 -25.72 14.75 -21.77
C GLU A 144 -26.96 13.85 -21.78
N THR A 145 -28.03 14.27 -21.10
CA THR A 145 -29.14 15.07 -21.65
C THR A 145 -29.87 14.35 -22.79
N SER A 146 -30.89 13.59 -22.40
CA SER A 146 -32.27 13.71 -22.91
C SER A 146 -32.41 14.31 -24.32
N GLN A 147 -32.60 13.46 -25.32
CA GLN A 147 -33.48 13.67 -26.48
C GLN A 147 -34.08 12.33 -26.92
#